data_AF-A0AAD8F3L9-F1
#
_entry.id   AF-A0AAD8F3L9-F1
#
_cell.length_a   1.000
_cell.length_b   1.000
_cell.length_c   1.000
_cell.angle_alpha   90.00
_cell.angle_beta   90.00
_cell.angle_gamma   90.00
#
_symmetry.space_group_name_H-M   'P 1'
#
loop_
_entity.id
_entity.type
_entity.pdbx_description
1 polymer ?
#
loop_
_entity_poly.entity_id
_entity_poly.type
_entity_poly.pdbx_seq_one_letter_code
_entity_poly.pdbx_strand_id
1 'polypeptide(L)'
;MGYWTYARRRWKWFLWLLVTAVVLINAAIFIGLTGPRDQLSVRQMEDESHLLIARKRLNKSRGNSSGQAYADWEQKDPLGGDRGKHLNQENSQKQDQNLADHGYDANQPKEVDANYNSRTNYTYKDNEEDNDDEEIIELLKEKDDQEDYVQQKGGQSHGARANYSITQVDQFVQKFQSVYKNSPYAVDTESKYLIHLRRITSLRKKGPRLVDYLHEKCTHSWEIFHSEIRQHALYDPDEGYLKSLLKDMVMKEVVDVEQKEGGTQIKLIITLEDDGQSLFKPMRFPREQETLPDHFYFADYERHNAEIAAFHLDMLLGFHRVPPTVGRVVNVSHDLHRLSNKKLARTFFLSPAGNWCFHGSCSYYCDSSHPICGHPIMLEGSMAAFLPPVERAKRKTWRNPWKRSYSKHRKAYWELNNDLCDKIKEKEPYNTGRRLLDILDMAVFDFLTGNLDRHHYETFQDFDNETFLLHLDNGRAFGKSKYDCISCIAPVRQCCMIRLSTLSKLVKLYSGPDSLSTLMRFSMHSDPVDPILVESHLQALDRRVSKLLHIILSCLAKGKSWNEVIIDDGIT
;
A
#
# COMPACT_ATOMS: atom_id res chain seq x y z
N MET A 1 -18.29 -76.83 -24.76
CA MET A 1 -17.84 -75.76 -23.84
C MET A 1 -16.30 -75.69 -23.84
N GLY A 2 -15.67 -75.29 -24.96
CA GLY A 2 -14.21 -75.41 -25.11
C GLY A 2 -13.51 -74.45 -26.08
N TYR A 3 -14.23 -73.53 -26.74
CA TYR A 3 -13.62 -72.59 -27.70
C TYR A 3 -13.39 -71.17 -27.14
N TRP A 4 -14.08 -70.81 -26.05
CA TRP A 4 -14.02 -69.46 -25.47
C TRP A 4 -12.89 -69.24 -24.44
N THR A 5 -12.27 -70.32 -23.94
CA THR A 5 -11.16 -70.24 -22.97
C THR A 5 -9.79 -70.08 -23.64
N TYR A 6 -9.64 -70.54 -24.89
CA TYR A 6 -8.38 -70.47 -25.63
C TYR A 6 -8.10 -69.07 -26.20
N ALA A 7 -9.13 -68.38 -26.72
CA ALA A 7 -9.01 -67.02 -27.25
C ALA A 7 -8.64 -65.98 -26.17
N ARG A 8 -9.16 -66.14 -24.95
CA ARG A 8 -8.92 -65.22 -23.84
C ARG A 8 -7.49 -65.30 -23.27
N ARG A 9 -6.82 -66.46 -23.38
CA ARG A 9 -5.41 -66.65 -22.99
C ARG A 9 -4.44 -66.02 -24.00
N ARG A 10 -4.74 -66.12 -25.30
CA ARG A 10 -3.94 -65.49 -26.36
C ARG A 10 -3.99 -63.96 -26.31
N TRP A 11 -5.16 -63.39 -26.00
CA TRP A 11 -5.32 -61.94 -25.90
C TRP A 11 -4.57 -61.33 -24.70
N LYS A 12 -4.55 -62.03 -23.56
CA LYS A 12 -3.75 -61.63 -22.39
C LYS A 12 -2.24 -61.68 -22.66
N TRP A 13 -1.77 -62.70 -23.39
CA TRP A 13 -0.37 -62.80 -23.81
C TRP A 13 0.03 -61.67 -24.76
N PHE A 14 -0.83 -61.33 -25.72
CA PHE A 14 -0.59 -60.22 -26.65
C PHE A 14 -0.55 -58.86 -25.91
N LEU A 15 -1.47 -58.64 -24.97
CA LEU A 15 -1.50 -57.42 -24.17
C LEU A 15 -0.26 -57.29 -23.27
N TRP A 16 0.22 -58.40 -22.72
CA TRP A 16 1.41 -58.43 -21.86
C TRP A 16 2.69 -58.13 -22.65
N LEU A 17 2.83 -58.67 -23.87
CA LEU A 17 3.93 -58.37 -24.79
C LEU A 17 3.94 -56.90 -25.22
N LEU A 18 2.76 -56.32 -25.45
CA LEU A 18 2.63 -54.93 -25.87
C LEU A 18 3.01 -53.96 -24.74
N VAL A 19 2.61 -54.27 -23.50
CA VAL A 19 3.00 -53.48 -22.32
C VAL A 19 4.50 -53.60 -22.03
N THR A 20 5.10 -54.79 -22.15
CA THR A 20 6.56 -54.97 -21.95
C THR A 20 7.38 -54.26 -23.03
N ALA A 21 6.92 -54.25 -24.29
CA ALA A 21 7.59 -53.50 -25.35
C ALA A 21 7.58 -51.98 -25.10
N VAL A 22 6.46 -51.43 -24.61
CA VAL A 22 6.35 -49.99 -24.26
C VAL A 22 7.26 -49.62 -23.09
N VAL A 23 7.40 -50.50 -22.09
CA VAL A 23 8.31 -50.27 -20.95
C VAL A 23 9.77 -50.30 -21.40
N LEU A 24 10.15 -51.24 -22.28
CA LEU A 24 11.54 -51.35 -22.78
C LEU A 24 11.92 -50.16 -23.70
N ILE A 25 10.98 -49.67 -24.52
CA ILE A 25 11.21 -48.49 -25.36
C ILE A 25 11.40 -47.23 -24.50
N ASN A 26 10.57 -47.05 -23.47
CA ASN A 26 10.72 -45.92 -22.55
C ASN A 26 12.01 -45.99 -21.71
N ALA A 27 12.45 -47.19 -21.32
CA ALA A 27 13.74 -47.38 -20.64
C ALA A 27 14.94 -47.07 -21.55
N ALA A 28 14.88 -47.43 -22.83
CA ALA A 28 15.94 -47.11 -23.80
C ALA A 28 16.04 -45.60 -24.08
N ILE A 29 14.91 -44.88 -24.09
CA ILE A 29 14.88 -43.41 -24.24
C ILE A 29 15.45 -42.72 -23.00
N PHE A 30 15.23 -43.28 -21.80
CA PHE A 30 15.78 -42.72 -20.55
C PHE A 30 17.29 -42.95 -20.39
N ILE A 31 17.84 -44.02 -20.97
CA ILE A 31 19.28 -44.34 -20.90
C ILE A 31 20.06 -43.67 -22.05
N GLY A 32 19.42 -43.36 -23.18
CA GLY A 32 20.05 -42.76 -24.36
C GLY A 32 20.33 -41.25 -24.30
N LEU A 33 20.04 -40.57 -23.18
CA LEU A 33 20.17 -39.11 -23.05
C LEU A 33 21.38 -38.62 -22.23
N THR A 34 22.37 -39.48 -21.97
CA THR A 34 23.65 -39.07 -21.37
C THR A 34 24.81 -39.24 -22.36
N GLY A 35 24.92 -38.30 -23.30
CA GLY A 35 26.12 -38.07 -24.12
C GLY A 35 26.77 -36.71 -23.75
N PRO A 36 28.10 -36.56 -23.86
CA PRO A 36 28.83 -35.43 -23.31
C PRO A 36 28.56 -34.14 -24.13
N ARG A 37 28.31 -33.03 -23.44
CA ARG A 37 28.25 -31.68 -24.05
C ARG A 37 29.58 -30.96 -23.84
N ASP A 38 30.14 -30.50 -24.94
CA ASP A 38 31.31 -29.63 -25.04
C ASP A 38 31.17 -28.37 -24.19
N GLN A 39 32.26 -28.03 -23.50
CA GLN A 39 32.45 -26.74 -22.84
C GLN A 39 32.79 -25.68 -23.89
N LEU A 40 31.85 -24.76 -24.12
CA LEU A 40 32.12 -23.45 -24.71
C LEU A 40 31.99 -22.41 -23.61
N SER A 41 33.13 -21.86 -23.20
CA SER A 41 33.22 -20.81 -22.19
C SER A 41 32.65 -19.51 -22.76
N VAL A 42 31.48 -19.10 -22.27
CA VAL A 42 31.04 -17.71 -22.31
C VAL A 42 31.09 -17.22 -20.88
N ARG A 43 31.98 -16.26 -20.62
CA ARG A 43 32.16 -15.62 -19.33
C ARG A 43 30.96 -14.69 -19.10
N GLN A 44 29.87 -15.22 -18.55
CA GLN A 44 28.80 -14.41 -17.99
C GLN A 44 29.23 -13.95 -16.59
N MET A 45 29.26 -12.64 -16.37
CA MET A 45 29.18 -12.10 -15.02
C MET A 45 27.80 -12.50 -14.48
N GLU A 46 27.77 -13.44 -13.54
CA GLU A 46 26.58 -13.76 -12.76
C GLU A 46 26.33 -12.58 -11.80
N ASP A 47 25.45 -11.66 -12.20
CA ASP A 47 24.70 -10.85 -11.24
C ASP A 47 23.66 -11.77 -10.61
N GLU A 48 24.03 -12.43 -9.50
CA GLU A 48 23.09 -13.22 -8.71
C GLU A 48 22.18 -12.28 -7.90
N SER A 49 21.16 -11.72 -8.55
CA SER A 49 20.03 -11.17 -7.80
C SER A 49 19.31 -12.32 -7.08
N HIS A 50 19.02 -12.14 -5.79
CA HIS A 50 18.45 -13.18 -4.94
C HIS A 50 17.05 -13.65 -5.37
N LEU A 51 16.38 -12.92 -6.26
CA LEU A 51 15.13 -13.33 -6.91
C LEU A 51 15.36 -14.38 -8.01
N LEU A 52 16.57 -14.49 -8.59
CA LEU A 52 16.91 -15.57 -9.52
C LEU A 52 16.87 -16.95 -8.84
N ILE A 53 17.21 -17.01 -7.54
CA ILE A 53 17.10 -18.23 -6.72
C ILE A 53 15.61 -18.62 -6.53
N ALA A 54 14.72 -17.62 -6.42
CA ALA A 54 13.28 -17.85 -6.38
C ALA A 54 12.73 -18.27 -7.77
N ARG A 55 13.17 -17.65 -8.87
CA ARG A 55 12.78 -18.00 -10.24
C ARG A 55 13.17 -19.45 -10.62
N LYS A 56 14.36 -19.93 -10.27
CA LYS A 56 14.77 -21.33 -10.54
C LYS A 56 13.93 -22.38 -9.77
N ARG A 57 13.15 -21.98 -8.75
CA ARG A 57 12.26 -22.86 -7.98
C ARG A 57 10.77 -22.62 -8.22
N LEU A 58 10.40 -21.66 -9.07
CA LEU A 58 9.02 -21.44 -9.48
C LEU A 58 8.65 -22.39 -10.63
N ASN A 59 8.31 -23.63 -10.29
CA ASN A 59 7.29 -24.33 -11.07
C ASN A 59 6.04 -23.44 -11.07
N LYS A 60 5.60 -23.02 -12.26
CA LYS A 60 4.30 -22.35 -12.46
C LYS A 60 3.24 -23.10 -11.65
N SER A 61 2.61 -22.40 -10.71
CA SER A 61 1.73 -22.88 -9.63
C SER A 61 2.43 -23.52 -8.41
N ARG A 62 2.82 -22.65 -7.46
CA ARG A 62 2.66 -22.77 -5.99
C ARG A 62 3.54 -21.73 -5.28
N GLY A 63 3.23 -20.46 -5.49
CA GLY A 63 3.66 -19.39 -4.58
C GLY A 63 2.63 -19.27 -3.48
N ASN A 64 2.86 -19.88 -2.32
CA ASN A 64 2.07 -19.63 -1.12
C ASN A 64 2.57 -18.32 -0.50
N SER A 65 2.02 -17.18 -0.94
CA SER A 65 2.15 -15.91 -0.23
C SER A 65 0.77 -15.43 0.23
N SER A 66 0.68 -15.25 1.56
CA SER A 66 -0.34 -14.57 2.37
C SER A 66 -1.57 -14.00 1.65
N GLY A 67 -2.42 -14.90 1.19
CA GLY A 67 -3.78 -14.65 0.72
C GLY A 67 -4.57 -15.94 0.80
N GLN A 68 -4.48 -16.67 1.91
CA GLN A 68 -5.38 -17.79 2.14
C GLN A 68 -6.80 -17.25 2.17
N ALA A 69 -7.63 -17.77 1.28
CA ALA A 69 -9.08 -17.67 1.38
C ALA A 69 -9.47 -17.91 2.84
N TYR A 70 -10.09 -16.90 3.45
CA TYR A 70 -10.51 -16.96 4.84
C TYR A 70 -11.64 -17.98 4.97
N ALA A 71 -11.28 -19.23 5.30
CA ALA A 71 -12.18 -20.10 6.02
C ALA A 71 -12.35 -19.49 7.42
N ASP A 72 -13.59 -19.22 7.80
CA ASP A 72 -13.98 -18.72 9.12
C ASP A 72 -13.70 -19.84 10.13
N TRP A 73 -12.46 -19.91 10.62
CA TRP A 73 -12.11 -20.77 11.75
C TRP A 73 -12.52 -20.03 13.01
N GLU A 74 -13.60 -20.50 13.64
CA GLU A 74 -14.02 -20.13 14.99
C GLU A 74 -12.87 -20.41 15.99
N GLN A 75 -11.98 -19.44 16.16
CA GLN A 75 -11.28 -19.29 17.43
C GLN A 75 -12.27 -18.68 18.41
N LYS A 76 -12.67 -19.50 19.40
CA LYS A 76 -13.59 -19.16 20.48
C LYS A 76 -13.38 -17.73 20.96
N ASP A 77 -14.50 -17.01 21.01
CA ASP A 77 -14.61 -15.74 21.71
C ASP A 77 -13.89 -15.82 23.06
N PRO A 78 -12.99 -14.88 23.40
CA PRO A 78 -12.35 -14.87 24.70
C PRO A 78 -13.28 -14.39 25.82
N LEU A 79 -14.58 -14.22 25.54
CA LEU A 79 -15.61 -13.84 26.50
C LEU A 79 -16.81 -14.80 26.35
N GLY A 80 -16.63 -16.06 26.75
CA GLY A 80 -17.72 -17.02 26.88
C GLY A 80 -18.61 -16.67 28.06
N GLY A 81 -19.82 -16.17 27.76
CA GLY A 81 -20.89 -15.95 28.71
C GLY A 81 -22.21 -16.48 28.14
N ASP A 82 -22.68 -17.55 28.75
CA ASP A 82 -23.90 -18.31 28.50
C ASP A 82 -25.14 -17.43 28.17
N ARG A 83 -25.92 -17.82 27.14
CA ARG A 83 -27.38 -17.61 27.06
C ARG A 83 -28.02 -18.24 25.82
N GLY A 84 -28.70 -19.37 26.04
CA GLY A 84 -30.15 -19.51 25.83
C GLY A 84 -30.73 -19.39 24.42
N LYS A 85 -31.13 -20.55 23.87
CA LYS A 85 -32.06 -20.72 22.74
C LYS A 85 -33.38 -19.98 22.97
N HIS A 86 -33.90 -19.31 21.94
CA HIS A 86 -35.34 -19.30 21.65
C HIS A 86 -35.60 -19.03 20.15
N LEU A 87 -36.37 -19.93 19.55
CA LEU A 87 -36.99 -19.85 18.23
C LEU A 87 -38.07 -18.77 18.20
N ASN A 88 -38.24 -18.11 17.06
CA ASN A 88 -39.54 -18.05 16.38
C ASN A 88 -39.39 -17.58 14.92
N GLN A 89 -39.99 -18.38 14.04
CA GLN A 89 -40.40 -18.05 12.68
C GLN A 89 -41.56 -17.06 12.74
N GLU A 90 -41.67 -16.17 11.75
CA GLU A 90 -42.95 -15.99 11.05
C GLU A 90 -42.77 -15.26 9.71
N ASN A 91 -43.63 -15.68 8.78
CA ASN A 91 -43.72 -15.33 7.37
C ASN A 91 -44.35 -13.96 7.16
N SER A 92 -44.10 -13.36 5.99
CA SER A 92 -45.19 -12.84 5.15
C SER A 92 -44.71 -12.63 3.71
N GLN A 93 -45.16 -13.54 2.84
CA GLN A 93 -45.30 -13.35 1.40
C GLN A 93 -46.58 -12.55 1.12
N LYS A 94 -46.55 -11.70 0.07
CA LYS A 94 -47.53 -11.63 -1.05
C LYS A 94 -47.21 -10.39 -1.92
N GLN A 95 -46.83 -10.60 -3.19
CA GLN A 95 -47.71 -10.64 -4.39
C GLN A 95 -48.30 -9.26 -4.72
N ASP A 96 -48.36 -8.77 -5.95
CA ASP A 96 -48.02 -9.28 -7.28
C ASP A 96 -48.23 -8.13 -8.31
N GLN A 97 -47.73 -8.33 -9.54
CA GLN A 97 -48.25 -7.78 -10.82
C GLN A 97 -48.01 -6.29 -11.18
N ASN A 98 -47.86 -5.88 -12.45
CA ASN A 98 -47.36 -6.46 -13.70
C ASN A 98 -47.46 -5.36 -14.80
N LEU A 99 -46.62 -5.49 -15.83
CA LEU A 99 -46.80 -5.08 -17.25
C LEU A 99 -46.77 -3.60 -17.70
N ALA A 100 -45.81 -3.32 -18.59
CA ALA A 100 -45.92 -2.90 -20.01
C ALA A 100 -44.73 -1.98 -20.35
N ASP A 101 -43.66 -2.45 -21.00
CA ASP A 101 -43.50 -2.71 -22.45
C ASP A 101 -43.73 -1.48 -23.35
N HIS A 102 -42.63 -0.94 -23.88
CA HIS A 102 -42.54 -0.31 -25.20
C HIS A 102 -41.06 -0.19 -25.59
N GLY A 103 -40.60 -1.08 -26.47
CA GLY A 103 -39.42 -0.86 -27.29
C GLY A 103 -39.73 0.00 -28.50
N TYR A 104 -38.72 0.73 -29.00
CA TYR A 104 -38.46 0.94 -30.43
C TYR A 104 -36.99 1.31 -30.64
N ASP A 105 -36.52 0.95 -31.83
CA ASP A 105 -35.16 0.61 -32.23
C ASP A 105 -34.55 1.67 -33.17
N ALA A 106 -33.22 1.69 -33.20
CA ALA A 106 -32.32 1.91 -34.35
C ALA A 106 -32.30 3.21 -35.21
N ASN A 107 -31.07 3.78 -35.25
CA ASN A 107 -30.22 4.05 -36.43
C ASN A 107 -29.96 5.48 -36.96
N GLN A 108 -28.68 5.87 -36.76
CA GLN A 108 -27.68 6.35 -37.76
C GLN A 108 -27.71 7.83 -38.27
N PRO A 109 -26.63 8.34 -38.93
CA PRO A 109 -25.36 8.77 -38.32
C PRO A 109 -24.94 10.19 -38.81
N LYS A 110 -23.92 10.83 -38.22
CA LYS A 110 -23.24 11.99 -38.86
C LYS A 110 -21.72 11.99 -38.66
N GLU A 111 -21.05 12.23 -39.78
CA GLU A 111 -19.62 12.33 -40.10
C GLU A 111 -18.87 13.30 -39.15
N VAL A 112 -17.70 12.94 -38.62
CA VAL A 112 -16.33 13.11 -39.16
C VAL A 112 -16.02 14.53 -39.63
N ASP A 113 -15.24 15.25 -38.81
CA ASP A 113 -14.25 16.21 -39.30
C ASP A 113 -12.97 16.08 -38.48
N ALA A 114 -11.91 15.66 -39.16
CA ALA A 114 -10.57 15.48 -38.63
C ALA A 114 -9.70 16.66 -39.09
N ASN A 115 -9.12 17.41 -38.17
CA ASN A 115 -8.01 18.30 -38.51
C ASN A 115 -7.15 18.60 -37.27
N TYR A 116 -6.06 17.84 -37.10
CA TYR A 116 -4.94 18.29 -36.28
C TYR A 116 -3.63 17.77 -36.87
N ASN A 117 -3.02 18.59 -37.71
CA ASN A 117 -1.64 18.45 -38.14
C ASN A 117 -0.72 18.94 -37.01
N SER A 118 0.11 18.06 -36.47
CA SER A 118 1.35 18.44 -35.79
C SER A 118 2.44 17.47 -36.21
N ARG A 119 3.31 17.94 -37.10
CA ARG A 119 4.61 17.35 -37.43
C ARG A 119 5.55 17.58 -36.25
N THR A 120 6.09 16.51 -35.66
CA THR A 120 7.35 16.59 -34.90
C THR A 120 8.40 15.72 -35.58
N ASN A 121 9.37 16.38 -36.21
CA ASN A 121 10.60 15.77 -36.69
C ASN A 121 11.53 15.60 -35.49
N TYR A 122 11.85 14.36 -35.12
CA TYR A 122 12.97 14.06 -34.23
C TYR A 122 14.21 13.76 -35.08
N THR A 123 15.18 14.68 -35.06
CA THR A 123 16.55 14.43 -35.53
C THR A 123 17.40 13.96 -34.35
N TYR A 124 17.87 12.72 -34.44
CA TYR A 124 18.95 12.17 -33.61
C TYR A 124 20.26 12.91 -33.89
N LYS A 125 20.99 13.25 -32.82
CA LYS A 125 22.43 13.52 -32.86
C LYS A 125 23.09 12.87 -31.65
N ASP A 126 24.07 12.04 -31.95
CA ASP A 126 24.92 11.31 -31.01
C ASP A 126 26.11 12.15 -30.52
N ASN A 127 26.55 11.78 -29.31
CA ASN A 127 27.91 11.77 -28.73
C ASN A 127 28.55 13.03 -28.09
N GLU A 128 28.85 12.84 -26.79
CA GLU A 128 30.18 12.87 -26.12
C GLU A 128 30.41 13.86 -24.95
N GLU A 129 30.74 13.22 -23.81
CA GLU A 129 31.66 13.58 -22.70
C GLU A 129 31.31 14.66 -21.64
N ASP A 130 31.21 14.14 -20.40
CA ASP A 130 31.62 14.66 -19.09
C ASP A 130 31.37 16.14 -18.73
N ASN A 131 30.43 16.37 -17.80
CA ASN A 131 30.37 17.58 -16.97
C ASN A 131 29.62 17.30 -15.65
N ASP A 132 30.29 16.60 -14.72
CA ASP A 132 29.80 16.38 -13.34
C ASP A 132 29.55 17.72 -12.57
N ASP A 133 30.10 18.84 -13.05
CA ASP A 133 29.91 20.16 -12.46
C ASP A 133 28.62 20.86 -12.93
N GLU A 134 28.03 20.49 -14.08
CA GLU A 134 26.73 21.02 -14.54
C GLU A 134 25.55 20.35 -13.81
N GLU A 135 25.69 19.07 -13.44
CA GLU A 135 24.67 18.33 -12.67
C GLU A 135 24.50 18.91 -11.25
N ILE A 136 25.57 19.40 -10.62
CA ILE A 136 25.49 20.08 -9.33
C ILE A 136 24.77 21.44 -9.44
N ILE A 137 24.98 22.17 -10.54
CA ILE A 137 24.31 23.45 -10.80
C ILE A 137 22.82 23.21 -11.13
N GLU A 138 22.48 22.12 -11.79
CA GLU A 138 21.09 21.71 -12.06
C GLU A 138 20.37 21.22 -10.80
N LEU A 139 21.07 20.50 -9.90
CA LEU A 139 20.56 20.09 -8.58
C LEU A 139 20.37 21.26 -7.60
N LEU A 140 21.15 22.33 -7.74
CA LEU A 140 20.95 23.57 -6.98
C LEU A 140 19.80 24.40 -7.57
N LYS A 141 19.62 24.40 -8.90
CA LYS A 141 18.44 24.99 -9.55
C LYS A 141 17.14 24.26 -9.20
N GLU A 142 17.11 22.93 -9.12
CA GLU A 142 15.92 22.18 -8.67
C GLU A 142 15.50 22.54 -7.22
N LYS A 143 16.46 22.87 -6.35
CA LYS A 143 16.19 23.31 -4.97
C LYS A 143 15.71 24.76 -4.91
N ASP A 144 16.28 25.66 -5.70
CA ASP A 144 15.84 27.06 -5.79
C ASP A 144 14.48 27.17 -6.48
N ASP A 145 14.20 26.36 -7.51
CA ASP A 145 12.90 26.31 -8.21
C ASP A 145 11.80 25.75 -7.29
N GLN A 146 12.13 24.83 -6.37
CA GLN A 146 11.20 24.40 -5.31
C GLN A 146 10.92 25.52 -4.30
N GLU A 147 11.91 26.35 -3.94
CA GLU A 147 11.71 27.49 -3.03
C GLU A 147 10.95 28.66 -3.70
N ASP A 148 11.11 28.87 -5.00
CA ASP A 148 10.41 29.92 -5.76
C ASP A 148 8.96 29.52 -6.09
N TYR A 149 8.69 28.23 -6.33
CA TYR A 149 7.33 27.68 -6.44
C TYR A 149 6.52 27.86 -5.15
N VAL A 150 7.17 27.77 -3.97
CA VAL A 150 6.55 28.00 -2.66
C VAL A 150 6.03 29.43 -2.54
N GLN A 151 6.72 30.42 -3.11
CA GLN A 151 6.30 31.83 -3.06
C GLN A 151 5.24 32.18 -4.11
N GLN A 152 5.25 31.55 -5.28
CA GLN A 152 4.38 31.96 -6.39
C GLN A 152 2.96 31.34 -6.37
N LYS A 153 2.78 30.12 -5.84
CA LYS A 153 1.45 29.46 -5.75
C LYS A 153 0.96 29.20 -4.32
N GLY A 154 1.85 29.13 -3.34
CA GLY A 154 1.50 29.05 -1.93
C GLY A 154 1.43 30.45 -1.33
N GLY A 155 0.23 30.99 -1.12
CA GLY A 155 0.08 32.12 -0.19
C GLY A 155 0.80 31.79 1.14
N GLN A 156 1.26 32.81 1.87
CA GLN A 156 2.05 32.64 3.11
C GLN A 156 1.59 31.41 3.91
N SER A 157 2.43 30.38 3.96
CA SER A 157 2.13 29.16 4.70
C SER A 157 2.07 29.52 6.17
N HIS A 158 0.97 29.17 6.80
CA HIS A 158 0.77 29.28 8.23
C HIS A 158 0.36 27.89 8.73
N GLY A 159 0.80 27.51 9.94
CA GLY A 159 0.40 26.23 10.53
C GLY A 159 -1.12 26.06 10.57
N ALA A 160 -1.60 24.83 10.78
CA ALA A 160 -3.03 24.52 10.72
C ALA A 160 -3.92 25.44 11.58
N ARG A 161 -3.37 26.02 12.64
CA ARG A 161 -4.01 27.04 13.49
C ARG A 161 -4.58 28.23 12.70
N ALA A 162 -3.96 28.65 11.60
CA ALA A 162 -4.40 29.82 10.85
C ALA A 162 -5.84 29.70 10.33
N ASN A 163 -6.21 28.48 9.89
CA ASN A 163 -7.55 28.20 9.35
C ASN A 163 -8.41 27.34 10.27
N TYR A 164 -7.80 26.67 11.26
CA TYR A 164 -8.48 25.68 12.11
C TYR A 164 -8.11 25.85 13.60
N SER A 165 -7.93 27.08 14.07
CA SER A 165 -7.69 27.34 15.50
C SER A 165 -8.86 26.88 16.37
N ILE A 166 -8.53 26.28 17.51
CA ILE A 166 -9.45 26.01 18.61
C ILE A 166 -8.81 26.63 19.87
N THR A 167 -9.48 27.56 20.55
CA THR A 167 -8.92 28.32 21.69
C THR A 167 -8.29 27.42 22.77
N GLN A 168 -8.95 26.31 23.08
CA GLN A 168 -8.47 25.35 24.08
C GLN A 168 -7.20 24.62 23.61
N VAL A 169 -7.10 24.33 22.31
CA VAL A 169 -5.90 23.74 21.69
C VAL A 169 -4.75 24.74 21.69
N ASP A 170 -5.01 26.03 21.44
CA ASP A 170 -3.99 27.08 21.51
C ASP A 170 -3.33 27.16 22.89
N GLN A 171 -4.14 27.11 23.96
CA GLN A 171 -3.65 27.08 25.34
C GLN A 171 -2.85 25.81 25.64
N PHE A 172 -3.33 24.66 25.16
CA PHE A 172 -2.63 23.39 25.29
C PHE A 172 -1.25 23.42 24.60
N VAL A 173 -1.19 23.97 23.39
CA VAL A 173 0.06 24.10 22.62
C VAL A 173 1.05 25.01 23.33
N GLN A 174 0.62 26.16 23.85
CA GLN A 174 1.48 27.04 24.66
C GLN A 174 2.03 26.33 25.89
N LYS A 175 1.18 25.55 26.59
CA LYS A 175 1.62 24.74 27.73
C LYS A 175 2.64 23.68 27.30
N PHE A 176 2.39 22.96 26.20
CA PHE A 176 3.32 21.96 25.67
C PHE A 176 4.68 22.57 25.36
N GLN A 177 4.70 23.71 24.66
CA GLN A 177 5.92 24.45 24.33
C GLN A 177 6.68 24.88 25.59
N SER A 178 5.97 25.38 26.61
CA SER A 178 6.58 25.75 27.88
C SER A 178 7.19 24.55 28.62
N VAL A 179 6.50 23.40 28.63
CA VAL A 179 6.96 22.18 29.32
C VAL A 179 8.21 21.62 28.65
N TYR A 180 8.28 21.65 27.32
CA TYR A 180 9.37 21.02 26.55
C TYR A 180 10.40 22.00 25.98
N LYS A 181 10.40 23.28 26.41
CA LYS A 181 11.29 24.32 25.84
C LYS A 181 12.78 23.97 25.82
N ASN A 182 13.23 23.18 26.81
CA ASN A 182 14.63 22.80 26.99
C ASN A 182 14.87 21.31 26.65
N SER A 183 13.95 20.66 25.94
CA SER A 183 14.07 19.26 25.53
C SER A 183 14.36 19.15 24.03
N PRO A 184 14.82 17.98 23.54
CA PRO A 184 14.95 17.73 22.11
C PRO A 184 13.63 17.87 21.32
N TYR A 185 12.49 17.84 22.02
CA TYR A 185 11.14 17.98 21.48
C TYR A 185 10.63 19.43 21.45
N ALA A 186 11.46 20.42 21.80
CA ALA A 186 11.09 21.84 21.80
C ALA A 186 10.55 22.30 20.44
N VAL A 187 9.35 22.86 20.40
CA VAL A 187 8.74 23.38 19.16
C VAL A 187 9.04 24.87 19.05
N ASP A 188 10.03 25.21 18.24
CA ASP A 188 10.22 26.57 17.73
C ASP A 188 9.17 26.86 16.67
N THR A 189 8.49 28.00 16.70
CA THR A 189 7.41 28.37 15.76
C THR A 189 7.91 29.07 14.50
N GLU A 190 9.16 29.50 14.46
CA GLU A 190 9.70 30.28 13.34
C GLU A 190 10.42 29.39 12.30
N SER A 191 11.12 28.34 12.73
CA SER A 191 11.83 27.42 11.81
C SER A 191 10.91 26.60 10.90
N LYS A 192 11.36 26.21 9.70
CA LYS A 192 10.59 25.31 8.81
C LYS A 192 10.31 23.95 9.48
N TYR A 193 9.17 23.31 9.19
CA TYR A 193 8.79 22.01 9.76
C TYR A 193 9.83 20.92 9.49
N LEU A 194 10.40 20.87 8.29
CA LEU A 194 11.38 19.83 7.92
C LEU A 194 12.64 19.88 8.77
N ILE A 195 13.02 21.05 9.29
CA ILE A 195 14.14 21.19 10.25
C ILE A 195 13.78 20.51 11.57
N HIS A 196 12.57 20.76 12.07
CA HIS A 196 12.06 20.09 13.28
C HIS A 196 11.97 18.58 13.07
N LEU A 197 11.41 18.12 11.93
CA LEU A 197 11.30 16.71 11.60
C LEU A 197 12.66 16.03 11.62
N ARG A 198 13.66 16.55 10.88
CA ARG A 198 15.03 16.01 10.84
C ARG A 198 15.65 15.90 12.23
N ARG A 199 15.47 16.91 13.08
CA ARG A 199 15.98 16.89 14.46
C ARG A 199 15.33 15.80 15.30
N ILE A 200 14.02 15.58 15.17
CA ILE A 200 13.34 14.49 15.89
C ILE A 200 13.73 13.12 15.34
N THR A 201 13.83 12.98 14.01
CA THR A 201 14.17 11.70 13.38
C THR A 201 15.64 11.31 13.58
N SER A 202 16.56 12.26 13.71
CA SER A 202 17.98 11.98 13.96
C SER A 202 18.24 11.37 15.35
N LEU A 203 17.33 11.55 16.29
CA LEU A 203 17.43 10.97 17.63
C LEU A 203 17.05 9.48 17.64
N ARG A 204 16.39 8.99 16.59
CA ARG A 204 15.88 7.61 16.52
C ARG A 204 17.01 6.63 16.32
N LYS A 205 17.06 5.62 17.20
CA LYS A 205 17.85 4.41 16.97
C LYS A 205 17.47 3.81 15.62
N LYS A 206 18.46 3.51 14.78
CA LYS A 206 18.20 2.79 13.53
C LYS A 206 17.85 1.31 13.78
N GLY A 207 18.57 0.68 14.71
CA GLY A 207 18.47 -0.76 15.00
C GLY A 207 19.19 -1.63 13.94
N PRO A 208 19.24 -2.96 14.16
CA PRO A 208 19.82 -3.91 13.22
C PRO A 208 19.05 -3.96 11.90
N ARG A 209 19.73 -4.38 10.83
CA ARG A 209 19.14 -4.72 9.53
C ARG A 209 18.55 -6.14 9.57
N LEU A 210 17.75 -6.51 8.58
CA LEU A 210 17.27 -7.88 8.39
C LEU A 210 18.45 -8.86 8.26
N VAL A 211 18.36 -10.03 8.90
CA VAL A 211 19.50 -10.95 9.08
C VAL A 211 20.01 -11.47 7.74
N ASP A 212 19.09 -11.84 6.85
CA ASP A 212 19.42 -12.43 5.55
C ASP A 212 20.08 -11.44 4.57
N TYR A 213 20.07 -10.13 4.87
CA TYR A 213 20.59 -9.07 4.01
C TYR A 213 21.91 -8.46 4.52
N LEU A 214 22.47 -8.94 5.64
CA LEU A 214 23.64 -8.32 6.27
C LEU A 214 24.92 -8.34 5.42
N HIS A 215 25.05 -9.30 4.51
CA HIS A 215 26.25 -9.55 3.72
C HIS A 215 26.02 -9.46 2.20
N GLU A 216 24.88 -8.90 1.79
CA GLU A 216 24.56 -8.78 0.38
C GLU A 216 25.34 -7.67 -0.29
N LYS A 217 25.75 -7.95 -1.54
CA LYS A 217 26.22 -6.94 -2.46
C LYS A 217 25.03 -6.55 -3.31
N CYS A 218 24.51 -5.35 -3.08
CA CYS A 218 23.36 -4.82 -3.79
C CYS A 218 23.85 -3.91 -4.92
N THR A 219 23.33 -4.12 -6.14
CA THR A 219 23.63 -3.27 -7.30
C THR A 219 22.42 -2.43 -7.69
N HIS A 220 21.21 -3.00 -7.56
CA HIS A 220 19.97 -2.33 -7.91
C HIS A 220 19.34 -1.59 -6.72
N SER A 221 18.65 -0.49 -6.99
CA SER A 221 18.04 0.37 -5.97
C SER A 221 17.05 -0.39 -5.06
N TRP A 222 16.31 -1.36 -5.61
CA TRP A 222 15.39 -2.19 -4.87
C TRP A 222 16.10 -3.21 -3.95
N GLU A 223 17.28 -3.70 -4.33
CA GLU A 223 18.12 -4.56 -3.47
C GLU A 223 18.71 -3.76 -2.32
N ILE A 224 19.19 -2.54 -2.59
CA ILE A 224 19.68 -1.62 -1.56
C ILE A 224 18.53 -1.33 -0.58
N PHE A 225 17.32 -1.03 -1.08
CA PHE A 225 16.13 -0.84 -0.24
C PHE A 225 15.86 -2.04 0.65
N HIS A 226 15.87 -3.28 0.13
CA HIS A 226 15.68 -4.48 0.95
C HIS A 226 16.76 -4.63 2.02
N SER A 227 18.02 -4.37 1.66
CA SER A 227 19.13 -4.49 2.59
C SER A 227 19.12 -3.44 3.70
N GLU A 228 18.62 -2.23 3.43
CA GLU A 228 18.56 -1.14 4.40
C GLU A 228 17.29 -1.12 5.27
N ILE A 229 16.42 -2.14 5.17
CA ILE A 229 15.31 -2.32 6.12
C ILE A 229 15.86 -2.62 7.51
N ARG A 230 15.41 -1.86 8.51
CA ARG A 230 15.91 -1.94 9.89
C ARG A 230 14.81 -2.11 10.91
N GLN A 231 15.20 -2.46 12.14
CA GLN A 231 14.29 -2.75 13.25
C GLN A 231 13.24 -1.66 13.53
N HIS A 232 13.54 -0.39 13.22
CA HIS A 232 12.70 0.74 13.63
C HIS A 232 12.14 1.58 12.47
N ALA A 233 12.52 1.28 11.22
CA ALA A 233 12.04 1.96 10.02
C ALA A 233 12.18 1.05 8.79
N LEU A 234 11.26 1.19 7.84
CA LEU A 234 11.27 0.47 6.58
C LEU A 234 12.30 1.04 5.58
N TYR A 235 12.55 2.35 5.66
CA TYR A 235 13.52 3.06 4.84
C TYR A 235 14.06 4.27 5.59
N ASP A 236 15.18 4.81 5.12
CA ASP A 236 15.76 6.06 5.59
C ASP A 236 15.65 7.12 4.48
N PRO A 237 14.92 8.24 4.69
CA PRO A 237 14.71 9.25 3.65
C PRO A 237 15.96 10.06 3.30
N ASP A 238 16.98 10.04 4.17
CA ASP A 238 18.23 10.78 3.94
C ASP A 238 19.22 9.97 3.06
N GLU A 239 18.89 8.71 2.74
CA GLU A 239 19.72 7.84 1.90
C GLU A 239 19.36 8.01 0.41
N GLY A 240 20.38 8.15 -0.44
CA GLY A 240 20.20 8.45 -1.87
C GLY A 240 19.46 7.37 -2.67
N TYR A 241 19.47 6.12 -2.20
CA TYR A 241 18.85 5.00 -2.92
C TYR A 241 17.33 5.15 -3.06
N LEU A 242 16.67 5.90 -2.17
CA LEU A 242 15.21 6.08 -2.23
C LEU A 242 14.79 6.87 -3.47
N LYS A 243 15.52 7.94 -3.84
CA LYS A 243 15.26 8.71 -5.07
C LYS A 243 15.46 7.82 -6.30
N SER A 244 16.52 7.01 -6.31
CA SER A 244 16.79 6.06 -7.39
C SER A 244 15.70 4.99 -7.50
N LEU A 245 15.22 4.44 -6.38
CA LEU A 245 14.15 3.44 -6.36
C LEU A 245 12.83 3.98 -6.94
N LEU A 246 12.43 5.19 -6.53
CA LEU A 246 11.23 5.84 -7.07
C LEU A 246 11.39 6.11 -8.57
N LYS A 247 12.57 6.60 -9.01
CA LYS A 247 12.89 6.84 -10.43
C LYS A 247 12.84 5.54 -11.24
N ASP A 248 13.42 4.46 -10.72
CA ASP A 248 13.45 3.16 -11.39
C ASP A 248 12.04 2.60 -11.58
N MET A 249 11.17 2.69 -10.57
CA MET A 249 9.77 2.27 -10.68
C MET A 249 8.98 3.04 -11.76
N VAL A 250 9.35 4.28 -12.05
CA VAL A 250 8.75 5.11 -13.11
C VAL A 250 9.32 4.77 -14.48
N MET A 251 10.66 4.67 -14.59
CA MET A 251 11.36 4.72 -15.87
C MET A 251 11.69 3.35 -16.46
N LYS A 252 11.98 2.35 -15.62
CA LYS A 252 12.44 1.04 -16.12
C LYS A 252 11.37 0.32 -16.91
N GLU A 253 11.80 -0.44 -17.92
CA GLU A 253 10.90 -1.20 -18.78
C GLU A 253 10.15 -2.26 -17.96
N VAL A 254 8.85 -2.41 -18.23
CA VAL A 254 8.06 -3.51 -17.68
C VAL A 254 8.34 -4.76 -18.52
N VAL A 255 8.69 -5.87 -17.87
CA VAL A 255 9.02 -7.12 -18.58
C VAL A 255 8.07 -8.27 -18.28
N ASP A 256 7.33 -8.20 -17.17
CA ASP A 256 6.34 -9.22 -16.80
C ASP A 256 5.23 -8.64 -15.92
N VAL A 257 3.99 -9.10 -16.13
CA VAL A 257 2.82 -8.67 -15.36
C VAL A 257 1.99 -9.86 -14.90
N GLU A 258 1.80 -9.95 -13.59
CA GLU A 258 0.92 -10.95 -12.99
C GLU A 258 -0.17 -10.29 -12.16
N GLN A 259 -1.30 -10.98 -11.99
CA GLN A 259 -2.29 -10.55 -11.03
C GLN A 259 -1.97 -11.16 -9.67
N LYS A 260 -1.92 -10.34 -8.61
CA LYS A 260 -1.77 -10.86 -7.24
C LYS A 260 -3.00 -11.70 -6.88
N GLU A 261 -2.78 -12.95 -6.47
CA GLU A 261 -3.84 -13.83 -5.97
C GLU A 261 -4.25 -13.48 -4.53
N GLY A 262 -5.48 -13.86 -4.15
CA GLY A 262 -6.01 -13.72 -2.79
C GLY A 262 -6.38 -12.30 -2.35
N GLY A 263 -6.40 -11.32 -3.27
CA GLY A 263 -6.85 -9.95 -2.99
C GLY A 263 -8.36 -9.76 -3.10
N THR A 264 -8.90 -8.75 -2.40
CA THR A 264 -10.31 -8.35 -2.51
C THR A 264 -10.57 -7.58 -3.81
N GLN A 265 -9.72 -6.61 -4.14
CA GLN A 265 -9.79 -5.80 -5.36
C GLN A 265 -8.58 -6.07 -6.27
N ILE A 266 -8.65 -5.55 -7.51
CA ILE A 266 -7.61 -5.73 -8.53
C ILE A 266 -6.26 -5.13 -8.09
N LYS A 267 -5.21 -5.95 -8.12
CA LYS A 267 -3.82 -5.58 -7.84
C LYS A 267 -2.93 -6.38 -8.78
N LEU A 268 -2.00 -5.73 -9.45
CA LEU A 268 -1.04 -6.37 -10.34
C LEU A 268 0.35 -6.37 -9.68
N ILE A 269 1.16 -7.36 -10.01
CA ILE A 269 2.59 -7.41 -9.72
C ILE A 269 3.27 -7.11 -11.05
N ILE A 270 4.01 -6.01 -11.07
CA ILE A 270 4.81 -5.57 -12.23
C ILE A 270 6.26 -5.90 -11.92
N THR A 271 6.90 -6.64 -12.81
CA THR A 271 8.35 -6.90 -12.78
C THR A 271 9.03 -6.02 -13.81
N LEU A 272 10.08 -5.32 -13.39
CA LEU A 272 10.89 -4.41 -14.21
C LEU A 272 12.11 -5.15 -14.78
N GLU A 273 12.77 -4.54 -15.76
CA GLU A 273 13.94 -5.12 -16.45
C GLU A 273 15.12 -5.45 -15.54
N ASP A 274 15.21 -4.83 -14.36
CA ASP A 274 16.21 -5.10 -13.33
C ASP A 274 15.75 -6.12 -12.27
N ASP A 275 14.72 -6.90 -12.61
CA ASP A 275 14.02 -7.86 -11.74
C ASP A 275 13.33 -7.26 -10.50
N GLY A 276 13.38 -5.93 -10.34
CA GLY A 276 12.65 -5.22 -9.31
C GLY A 276 11.13 -5.39 -9.48
N GLN A 277 10.43 -5.62 -8.38
CA GLN A 277 8.97 -5.81 -8.40
C GLN A 277 8.23 -4.65 -7.73
N SER A 278 7.04 -4.36 -8.26
CA SER A 278 6.13 -3.36 -7.69
C SER A 278 4.70 -3.89 -7.66
N LEU A 279 3.99 -3.59 -6.59
CA LEU A 279 2.54 -3.79 -6.50
C LEU A 279 1.85 -2.62 -7.18
N PHE A 280 1.27 -2.86 -8.35
CA PHE A 280 0.55 -1.88 -9.13
C PHE A 280 -0.95 -1.89 -8.80
N LYS A 281 -1.48 -0.72 -8.43
CA LYS A 281 -2.92 -0.49 -8.29
C LYS A 281 -3.38 0.52 -9.34
N PRO A 282 -4.29 0.15 -10.25
CA PRO A 282 -4.72 1.05 -11.31
C PRO A 282 -5.68 2.13 -10.80
N MET A 283 -5.67 3.28 -11.49
CA MET A 283 -6.69 4.31 -11.34
C MET A 283 -8.06 3.77 -11.74
N ARG A 284 -9.07 4.06 -10.92
CA ARG A 284 -10.47 3.69 -11.16
C ARG A 284 -11.37 4.89 -11.38
N PHE A 285 -11.19 5.95 -10.59
CA PHE A 285 -12.03 7.14 -10.61
C PHE A 285 -11.20 8.42 -10.67
N PRO A 286 -11.77 9.53 -11.18
CA PRO A 286 -11.19 10.87 -11.04
C PRO A 286 -10.93 11.24 -9.58
N ARG A 287 -10.00 12.17 -9.35
CA ARG A 287 -9.54 12.53 -8.00
C ARG A 287 -10.61 13.25 -7.16
N GLU A 288 -11.60 13.83 -7.81
CA GLU A 288 -12.74 14.54 -7.21
C GLU A 288 -13.82 13.58 -6.66
N GLN A 289 -13.80 12.30 -7.10
CA GLN A 289 -14.81 11.33 -6.71
C GLN A 289 -14.67 10.96 -5.23
N GLU A 290 -15.60 11.42 -4.38
CA GLU A 290 -15.66 10.94 -3.00
C GLU A 290 -16.38 9.58 -2.88
N THR A 291 -16.03 8.84 -1.84
CA THR A 291 -16.75 7.64 -1.42
C THR A 291 -18.17 8.02 -1.04
N LEU A 292 -19.15 7.29 -1.57
CA LEU A 292 -20.56 7.59 -1.29
C LEU A 292 -20.86 7.51 0.22
N PRO A 293 -21.76 8.35 0.75
CA PRO A 293 -22.12 8.33 2.18
C PRO A 293 -22.58 6.95 2.66
N ASP A 294 -23.36 6.24 1.84
CA ASP A 294 -23.97 4.95 2.16
C ASP A 294 -23.02 3.75 1.97
N HIS A 295 -21.84 3.96 1.41
CA HIS A 295 -20.84 2.90 1.28
C HIS A 295 -20.21 2.59 2.63
N PHE A 296 -20.34 1.33 3.05
CA PHE A 296 -19.55 0.79 4.16
C PHE A 296 -18.07 0.73 3.77
N TYR A 297 -17.19 0.89 4.76
CA TYR A 297 -15.73 0.83 4.60
C TYR A 297 -15.24 -0.46 3.90
N PHE A 298 -15.92 -1.59 4.13
CA PHE A 298 -15.55 -2.86 3.49
C PHE A 298 -15.99 -2.94 2.02
N ALA A 299 -16.88 -2.08 1.55
CA ALA A 299 -17.32 -2.00 0.16
C ALA A 299 -16.66 -0.84 -0.60
N ASP A 300 -15.82 -0.04 0.06
CA ASP A 300 -15.18 1.10 -0.59
C ASP A 300 -14.16 0.64 -1.64
N TYR A 301 -14.07 1.39 -2.73
CA TYR A 301 -13.11 1.14 -3.80
C TYR A 301 -11.71 1.57 -3.36
N GLU A 302 -10.71 0.76 -3.68
CA GLU A 302 -9.32 1.18 -3.52
C GLU A 302 -8.97 2.25 -4.58
N ARG A 303 -8.10 3.17 -4.21
CA ARG A 303 -7.64 4.32 -4.98
C ARG A 303 -6.13 4.31 -5.03
N HIS A 304 -5.56 4.40 -6.23
CA HIS A 304 -4.10 4.40 -6.41
C HIS A 304 -3.46 5.66 -5.81
N ASN A 305 -4.07 6.83 -5.98
CA ASN A 305 -3.57 8.09 -5.45
C ASN A 305 -3.56 8.13 -3.91
N ALA A 306 -4.39 7.31 -3.26
CA ALA A 306 -4.38 7.15 -1.82
C ALA A 306 -3.13 6.40 -1.31
N GLU A 307 -2.60 5.43 -2.06
CA GLU A 307 -1.34 4.75 -1.74
C GLU A 307 -0.15 5.70 -1.86
N ILE A 308 -0.12 6.50 -2.95
CA ILE A 308 0.94 7.52 -3.16
C ILE A 308 0.90 8.54 -2.03
N ALA A 309 -0.25 9.17 -1.79
CA ALA A 309 -0.41 10.15 -0.71
C ALA A 309 -0.10 9.59 0.68
N ALA A 310 -0.42 8.31 0.94
CA ALA A 310 -0.10 7.64 2.19
C ALA A 310 1.41 7.54 2.42
N PHE A 311 2.19 7.21 1.38
CA PHE A 311 3.66 7.19 1.46
C PHE A 311 4.24 8.58 1.79
N HIS A 312 3.80 9.62 1.09
CA HIS A 312 4.25 10.99 1.37
C HIS A 312 3.87 11.47 2.78
N LEU A 313 2.66 11.15 3.25
CA LEU A 313 2.25 11.49 4.61
C LEU A 313 3.06 10.74 5.67
N ASP A 314 3.36 9.46 5.45
CA ASP A 314 4.17 8.64 6.34
C ASP A 314 5.61 9.17 6.48
N MET A 315 6.20 9.65 5.38
CA MET A 315 7.47 10.41 5.38
C MET A 315 7.35 11.68 6.20
N LEU A 316 6.34 12.51 5.94
CA LEU A 316 6.17 13.80 6.61
C LEU A 316 5.85 13.65 8.10
N LEU A 317 5.25 12.55 8.54
CA LEU A 317 5.08 12.24 9.97
C LEU A 317 6.33 11.60 10.59
N GLY A 318 7.36 11.31 9.79
CA GLY A 318 8.61 10.69 10.24
C GLY A 318 8.45 9.24 10.67
N PHE A 319 7.40 8.55 10.23
CA PHE A 319 7.13 7.17 10.61
C PHE A 319 8.04 6.20 9.83
N HIS A 320 8.11 6.37 8.51
CA HIS A 320 8.91 5.55 7.59
C HIS A 320 8.50 4.07 7.63
N ARG A 321 7.20 3.80 7.46
CA ARG A 321 6.58 2.47 7.61
C ARG A 321 5.69 2.07 6.43
N VAL A 322 5.42 2.99 5.49
CA VAL A 322 4.74 2.70 4.21
C VAL A 322 5.79 2.39 3.14
N PRO A 323 5.67 1.32 2.34
CA PRO A 323 6.60 1.07 1.24
C PRO A 323 6.70 2.26 0.27
N PRO A 324 7.91 2.57 -0.25
CA PRO A 324 8.08 3.60 -1.28
C PRO A 324 7.07 3.43 -2.42
N THR A 325 6.31 4.47 -2.71
CA THR A 325 5.20 4.42 -3.67
C THR A 325 5.22 5.64 -4.57
N VAL A 326 5.12 5.42 -5.89
CA VAL A 326 5.16 6.47 -6.92
C VAL A 326 4.05 6.29 -7.95
N GLY A 327 3.57 7.36 -8.58
CA GLY A 327 2.69 7.29 -9.74
C GLY A 327 3.41 6.84 -11.02
N ARG A 328 2.72 6.05 -11.84
CA ARG A 328 3.16 5.72 -13.20
C ARG A 328 1.96 5.65 -14.15
N VAL A 329 2.14 6.20 -15.34
CA VAL A 329 1.20 6.01 -16.45
C VAL A 329 1.72 4.89 -17.34
N VAL A 330 0.90 3.86 -17.56
CA VAL A 330 1.26 2.67 -18.34
C VAL A 330 0.38 2.52 -19.58
N ASN A 331 0.94 1.99 -20.65
CA ASN A 331 0.19 1.62 -21.84
C ASN A 331 -0.48 0.25 -21.62
N VAL A 332 -1.81 0.22 -21.57
CA VAL A 332 -2.58 -1.00 -21.23
C VAL A 332 -2.31 -2.15 -22.20
N SER A 333 -2.09 -1.88 -23.48
CA SER A 333 -1.79 -2.95 -24.44
C SER A 333 -0.33 -3.41 -24.34
N HIS A 334 0.60 -2.47 -24.35
CA HIS A 334 2.04 -2.76 -24.42
C HIS A 334 2.60 -3.24 -23.08
N ASP A 335 2.37 -2.47 -22.02
CA ASP A 335 3.01 -2.68 -20.71
C ASP A 335 2.23 -3.67 -19.84
N LEU A 336 0.95 -3.90 -20.13
CA LEU A 336 0.11 -4.83 -19.34
C LEU A 336 -0.32 -6.06 -20.14
N HIS A 337 -1.16 -5.91 -21.17
CA HIS A 337 -1.79 -7.04 -21.85
C HIS A 337 -0.76 -8.00 -22.47
N ARG A 338 0.18 -7.48 -23.27
CA ARG A 338 1.22 -8.27 -23.96
C ARG A 338 2.11 -9.05 -23.00
N LEU A 339 2.35 -8.51 -21.81
CA LEU A 339 3.27 -9.05 -20.80
C LEU A 339 2.54 -9.87 -19.73
N SER A 340 1.22 -10.01 -19.84
CA SER A 340 0.41 -10.70 -18.86
C SER A 340 0.33 -12.21 -19.06
N ASN A 341 0.20 -12.95 -17.96
CA ASN A 341 -0.08 -14.38 -18.04
C ASN A 341 -1.46 -14.68 -18.69
N LYS A 342 -1.65 -15.91 -19.18
CA LYS A 342 -2.88 -16.32 -19.90
C LYS A 342 -4.19 -16.06 -19.14
N LYS A 343 -4.16 -16.10 -17.80
CA LYS A 343 -5.36 -15.91 -16.96
C LYS A 343 -5.76 -14.43 -16.97
N LEU A 344 -4.80 -13.53 -16.77
CA LEU A 344 -5.02 -12.09 -16.78
C LEU A 344 -5.29 -11.57 -18.21
N ALA A 345 -4.53 -12.03 -19.21
CA ALA A 345 -4.67 -11.64 -20.62
C ALA A 345 -6.10 -11.82 -21.17
N ARG A 346 -6.79 -12.89 -20.76
CA ARG A 346 -8.18 -13.18 -21.17
C ARG A 346 -9.22 -12.18 -20.67
N THR A 347 -8.87 -11.34 -19.71
CA THR A 347 -9.78 -10.34 -19.13
C THR A 347 -9.70 -8.99 -19.84
N PHE A 348 -8.78 -8.83 -20.80
CA PHE A 348 -8.66 -7.61 -21.59
C PHE A 348 -9.65 -7.58 -22.75
N PHE A 349 -10.19 -6.40 -23.05
CA PHE A 349 -11.13 -6.17 -24.14
C PHE A 349 -11.16 -4.69 -24.54
N LEU A 350 -11.78 -4.39 -25.69
CA LEU A 350 -12.10 -3.02 -26.09
C LEU A 350 -13.52 -2.69 -25.63
N SER A 351 -13.69 -1.55 -24.95
CA SER A 351 -15.01 -1.05 -24.59
C SER A 351 -15.79 -0.60 -25.84
N PRO A 352 -17.12 -0.42 -25.75
CA PRO A 352 -17.91 0.18 -26.84
C PRO A 352 -17.42 1.57 -27.28
N ALA A 353 -16.68 2.28 -26.43
CA ALA A 353 -16.06 3.57 -26.74
C ALA A 353 -14.66 3.44 -27.37
N GLY A 354 -14.18 2.21 -27.61
CA GLY A 354 -12.86 1.95 -28.19
C GLY A 354 -11.70 2.01 -27.21
N ASN A 355 -11.96 2.06 -25.89
CA ASN A 355 -10.91 2.11 -24.87
C ASN A 355 -10.39 0.71 -24.53
N TRP A 356 -9.09 0.58 -24.28
CA TRP A 356 -8.49 -0.64 -23.76
C TRP A 356 -8.85 -0.82 -22.29
N CYS A 357 -9.50 -1.94 -21.97
CA CYS A 357 -9.98 -2.25 -20.64
C CYS A 357 -9.57 -3.65 -20.20
N PHE A 358 -9.56 -3.87 -18.88
CA PHE A 358 -9.47 -5.19 -18.27
C PHE A 358 -10.19 -5.20 -16.92
N HIS A 359 -10.60 -6.38 -16.44
CA HIS A 359 -11.23 -6.51 -15.13
C HIS A 359 -10.47 -7.44 -14.17
N GLY A 360 -9.58 -8.31 -14.67
CA GLY A 360 -8.87 -9.29 -13.84
C GLY A 360 -9.80 -10.28 -13.12
N SER A 361 -9.35 -10.83 -12.01
CA SER A 361 -10.00 -11.93 -11.28
C SER A 361 -9.82 -11.80 -9.76
N CYS A 362 -10.67 -11.04 -9.10
CA CYS A 362 -10.67 -10.83 -7.65
C CYS A 362 -12.10 -10.96 -7.09
N SER A 363 -12.27 -10.93 -5.77
CA SER A 363 -13.60 -11.15 -5.19
C SER A 363 -14.54 -9.96 -5.37
N TYR A 364 -14.04 -8.73 -5.38
CA TYR A 364 -14.83 -7.49 -5.47
C TYR A 364 -14.48 -6.70 -6.73
N TYR A 365 -15.49 -6.39 -7.53
CA TYR A 365 -15.40 -5.45 -8.65
C TYR A 365 -14.37 -5.84 -9.74
N CYS A 366 -14.13 -7.15 -9.92
CA CYS A 366 -13.34 -7.71 -11.02
C CYS A 366 -14.26 -8.42 -12.03
N ASP A 367 -15.16 -7.66 -12.63
CA ASP A 367 -16.14 -8.13 -13.61
C ASP A 367 -16.31 -7.10 -14.74
N SER A 368 -17.01 -7.47 -15.81
CA SER A 368 -17.20 -6.61 -16.99
C SER A 368 -18.03 -5.35 -16.73
N SER A 369 -18.75 -5.25 -15.59
CA SER A 369 -19.47 -4.04 -15.19
C SER A 369 -18.61 -3.06 -14.38
N HIS A 370 -17.46 -3.50 -13.87
CA HIS A 370 -16.50 -2.69 -13.14
C HIS A 370 -15.08 -2.73 -13.74
N PRO A 371 -14.90 -2.62 -15.06
CA PRO A 371 -13.59 -2.71 -15.67
C PRO A 371 -12.71 -1.51 -15.30
N ILE A 372 -11.40 -1.72 -15.39
CA ILE A 372 -10.40 -0.68 -15.41
C ILE A 372 -10.09 -0.38 -16.87
N CYS A 373 -10.14 0.88 -17.27
CA CYS A 373 -9.98 1.30 -18.66
C CYS A 373 -8.95 2.43 -18.79
N GLY A 374 -8.12 2.35 -19.82
CA GLY A 374 -7.31 3.48 -20.27
C GLY A 374 -8.14 4.52 -21.02
N HIS A 375 -7.51 5.66 -21.34
CA HIS A 375 -8.14 6.74 -22.10
C HIS A 375 -7.24 7.23 -23.26
N PRO A 376 -7.37 6.66 -24.48
CA PRO A 376 -8.03 5.39 -24.76
C PRO A 376 -7.18 4.17 -24.33
N ILE A 377 -5.85 4.34 -24.22
CA ILE A 377 -4.91 3.24 -23.96
C ILE A 377 -4.00 3.47 -22.75
N MET A 378 -3.79 4.73 -22.37
CA MET A 378 -2.95 5.06 -21.22
C MET A 378 -3.77 4.95 -19.93
N LEU A 379 -3.17 4.35 -18.91
CA LEU A 379 -3.78 4.12 -17.61
C LEU A 379 -2.80 4.54 -16.52
N GLU A 380 -3.26 5.44 -15.66
CA GLU A 380 -2.53 5.83 -14.46
C GLU A 380 -2.65 4.75 -13.36
N GLY A 381 -1.63 4.60 -12.52
CA GLY A 381 -1.69 3.80 -11.31
C GLY A 381 -0.55 4.07 -10.36
N SER A 382 -0.60 3.46 -9.18
CA SER A 382 0.43 3.55 -8.15
C SER A 382 1.34 2.34 -8.21
N MET A 383 2.66 2.55 -8.18
CA MET A 383 3.71 1.55 -8.08
C MET A 383 4.27 1.56 -6.66
N ALA A 384 3.89 0.59 -5.83
CA ALA A 384 4.47 0.41 -4.50
C ALA A 384 5.59 -0.63 -4.55
N ALA A 385 6.79 -0.26 -4.11
CA ALA A 385 7.95 -1.15 -4.08
C ALA A 385 7.63 -2.44 -3.30
N PHE A 386 7.97 -3.59 -3.87
CA PHE A 386 7.72 -4.86 -3.18
C PHE A 386 8.61 -4.98 -1.94
N LEU A 387 8.03 -5.51 -0.86
CA LEU A 387 8.81 -5.94 0.30
C LEU A 387 9.63 -7.19 -0.07
N PRO A 388 10.72 -7.48 0.68
CA PRO A 388 11.45 -8.73 0.56
C PRO A 388 10.55 -9.97 0.47
N PRO A 389 10.94 -11.01 -0.30
CA PRO A 389 10.25 -12.29 -0.30
C PRO A 389 10.11 -12.87 1.11
N VAL A 390 8.99 -13.55 1.39
CA VAL A 390 8.68 -14.09 2.73
C VAL A 390 9.71 -15.15 3.17
N GLU A 391 10.34 -15.79 2.20
CA GLU A 391 11.41 -16.77 2.39
C GLU A 391 12.67 -16.15 3.01
N ARG A 392 12.90 -14.85 2.79
CA ARG A 392 14.09 -14.11 3.24
C ARG A 392 13.82 -13.09 4.34
N ALA A 393 12.58 -12.61 4.43
CA ALA A 393 12.15 -11.77 5.55
C ALA A 393 10.72 -12.16 5.92
N LYS A 394 10.59 -13.08 6.88
CA LYS A 394 9.29 -13.59 7.30
C LYS A 394 8.49 -12.46 7.94
N ARG A 395 7.24 -12.31 7.49
CA ARG A 395 6.29 -11.37 8.09
C ARG A 395 5.27 -12.11 8.94
N LYS A 396 4.79 -11.47 9.99
CA LYS A 396 3.68 -11.95 10.82
C LYS A 396 2.52 -10.98 10.70
N THR A 397 1.38 -11.51 10.29
CA THR A 397 0.11 -10.77 10.26
C THR A 397 -0.55 -10.83 11.63
N TRP A 398 -0.98 -9.67 12.12
CA TRP A 398 -1.66 -9.52 13.39
C TRP A 398 -3.04 -8.94 13.17
N ARG A 399 -4.04 -9.47 13.89
CA ARG A 399 -5.37 -8.87 13.94
C ARG A 399 -5.32 -7.59 14.76
N ASN A 400 -5.74 -6.48 14.17
CA ASN A 400 -5.84 -5.21 14.89
C ASN A 400 -6.90 -5.34 16.01
N PRO A 401 -6.60 -5.02 17.29
CA PRO A 401 -7.59 -5.08 18.35
C PRO A 401 -8.80 -4.16 18.12
N TRP A 402 -8.61 -3.06 17.39
CA TRP A 402 -9.68 -2.16 16.95
C TRP A 402 -10.24 -2.50 15.56
N LYS A 403 -10.04 -3.73 15.09
CA LYS A 403 -10.69 -4.23 13.87
C LYS A 403 -12.20 -4.02 13.96
N ARG A 404 -12.79 -3.44 12.90
CA ARG A 404 -14.24 -3.27 12.77
C ARG A 404 -14.96 -4.62 12.61
N SER A 405 -16.29 -4.60 12.69
CA SER A 405 -17.10 -5.82 12.62
C SER A 405 -17.16 -6.46 11.22
N TYR A 406 -16.93 -5.67 10.15
CA TYR A 406 -17.18 -6.09 8.76
C TYR A 406 -18.61 -6.62 8.59
N SER A 407 -19.56 -5.96 9.26
CA SER A 407 -20.96 -6.33 9.27
C SER A 407 -21.84 -5.09 9.20
N LYS A 408 -22.94 -5.19 8.45
CA LYS A 408 -23.97 -4.14 8.37
C LYS A 408 -24.82 -4.05 9.64
N HIS A 409 -24.84 -5.12 10.44
CA HIS A 409 -25.76 -5.27 11.57
C HIS A 409 -25.05 -5.29 12.94
N ARG A 410 -23.77 -5.67 12.97
CA ARG A 410 -23.00 -5.80 14.21
C ARG A 410 -22.04 -4.62 14.37
N LYS A 411 -21.94 -4.12 15.60
CA LYS A 411 -20.86 -3.22 16.02
C LYS A 411 -19.72 -4.04 16.63
N ALA A 412 -18.49 -3.55 16.50
CA ALA A 412 -17.34 -4.14 17.18
C ALA A 412 -17.38 -3.82 18.69
N TYR A 413 -16.69 -4.63 19.50
CA TYR A 413 -16.67 -4.47 20.94
C TYR A 413 -16.26 -3.04 21.38
N TRP A 414 -15.24 -2.47 20.75
CA TRP A 414 -14.73 -1.13 21.06
C TRP A 414 -15.65 0.02 20.64
N GLU A 415 -16.61 -0.25 19.75
CA GLU A 415 -17.62 0.74 19.37
C GLU A 415 -18.73 0.83 20.42
N LEU A 416 -18.89 -0.21 21.24
CA LEU A 416 -19.89 -0.30 22.31
C LEU A 416 -19.28 0.01 23.68
N ASN A 417 -18.01 -0.30 23.89
CA ASN A 417 -17.35 -0.21 25.19
C ASN A 417 -16.07 0.63 25.10
N ASN A 418 -15.84 1.50 26.09
CA ASN A 418 -14.63 2.34 26.16
C ASN A 418 -13.46 1.68 26.91
N ASP A 419 -13.65 0.48 27.47
CA ASP A 419 -12.68 -0.24 28.31
C ASP A 419 -11.73 -1.15 27.52
N LEU A 420 -11.82 -1.19 26.17
CA LEU A 420 -10.99 -2.09 25.38
C LEU A 420 -9.49 -1.85 25.60
N CYS A 421 -9.05 -0.59 25.67
CA CYS A 421 -7.63 -0.31 25.83
C CYS A 421 -7.08 -0.83 27.17
N ASP A 422 -7.85 -0.73 28.25
CA ASP A 422 -7.42 -1.21 29.56
C ASP A 422 -7.19 -2.73 29.53
N LYS A 423 -8.08 -3.48 28.85
CA LYS A 423 -7.91 -4.92 28.62
C LYS A 423 -6.71 -5.26 27.74
N ILE A 424 -6.45 -4.45 26.71
CA ILE A 424 -5.33 -4.67 25.79
C ILE A 424 -3.99 -4.43 26.48
N LYS A 425 -3.90 -3.43 27.36
CA LYS A 425 -2.68 -3.11 28.12
C LYS A 425 -2.20 -4.25 29.00
N GLU A 426 -3.05 -5.22 29.31
CA GLU A 426 -2.68 -6.39 30.11
C GLU A 426 -2.25 -7.59 29.24
N LYS A 427 -2.42 -7.51 27.92
CA LYS A 427 -2.25 -8.64 27.00
C LYS A 427 -0.99 -8.54 26.14
N GLU A 428 -0.21 -9.62 26.05
CA GLU A 428 0.88 -9.73 25.07
C GLU A 428 0.36 -9.65 23.62
N PRO A 429 1.04 -8.93 22.71
CA PRO A 429 2.30 -8.18 22.87
C PRO A 429 2.12 -6.69 23.18
N TYR A 430 0.95 -6.26 23.65
CA TYR A 430 0.61 -4.85 23.86
C TYR A 430 0.93 -4.34 25.27
N ASN A 431 1.15 -5.25 26.21
CA ASN A 431 1.45 -4.96 27.61
C ASN A 431 2.90 -4.53 27.86
N THR A 432 3.81 -4.78 26.93
CA THR A 432 5.22 -4.44 27.03
C THR A 432 5.75 -3.85 25.73
N GLY A 433 6.86 -3.11 25.84
CA GLY A 433 7.58 -2.59 24.68
C GLY A 433 6.80 -1.52 23.90
N ARG A 434 7.09 -1.44 22.60
CA ARG A 434 6.62 -0.37 21.71
C ARG A 434 5.26 -0.63 21.05
N ARG A 435 4.76 -1.87 21.08
CA ARG A 435 3.67 -2.32 20.20
C ARG A 435 2.38 -1.53 20.35
N LEU A 436 1.94 -1.25 21.58
CA LEU A 436 0.72 -0.46 21.80
C LEU A 436 0.88 0.93 21.21
N LEU A 437 2.00 1.61 21.49
CA LEU A 437 2.27 2.94 20.97
C LEU A 437 2.36 2.96 19.43
N ASP A 438 2.86 1.88 18.79
CA ASP A 438 2.84 1.79 17.33
C ASP A 438 1.43 1.68 16.75
N ILE A 439 0.50 1.00 17.43
CA ILE A 439 -0.92 1.01 17.05
C ILE A 439 -1.50 2.42 17.19
N LEU A 440 -1.08 3.18 18.21
CA LEU A 440 -1.54 4.56 18.40
C LEU A 440 -1.04 5.48 17.29
N ASP A 441 0.23 5.36 16.87
CA ASP A 441 0.76 6.07 15.70
C ASP A 441 0.02 5.70 14.41
N MET A 442 -0.25 4.40 14.20
CA MET A 442 -1.03 3.93 13.05
C MET A 442 -2.46 4.49 13.08
N ALA A 443 -3.08 4.63 14.25
CA ALA A 443 -4.39 5.25 14.39
C ALA A 443 -4.36 6.77 14.12
N VAL A 444 -3.28 7.46 14.48
CA VAL A 444 -3.04 8.86 14.08
C VAL A 444 -2.97 8.97 12.56
N PHE A 445 -2.18 8.09 11.92
CA PHE A 445 -2.05 8.02 10.47
C PHE A 445 -3.40 7.75 9.78
N ASP A 446 -4.12 6.72 10.22
CA ASP A 446 -5.42 6.33 9.66
C ASP A 446 -6.49 7.40 9.90
N PHE A 447 -6.43 8.16 11.01
CA PHE A 447 -7.33 9.29 11.24
C PHE A 447 -7.07 10.46 10.29
N LEU A 448 -5.79 10.82 10.08
CA LEU A 448 -5.40 11.90 9.17
C LEU A 448 -5.79 11.57 7.73
N THR A 449 -5.58 10.33 7.30
CA THR A 449 -5.95 9.86 5.96
C THR A 449 -7.45 9.58 5.80
N GLY A 450 -8.14 9.28 6.90
CA GLY A 450 -9.52 8.82 6.90
C GLY A 450 -9.67 7.35 6.48
N ASN A 451 -8.64 6.51 6.67
CA ASN A 451 -8.69 5.08 6.37
C ASN A 451 -9.46 4.32 7.45
N LEU A 452 -10.60 3.72 7.08
CA LEU A 452 -11.43 2.94 8.00
C LEU A 452 -11.11 1.44 8.01
N ASP A 453 -10.23 0.97 7.12
CA ASP A 453 -10.10 -0.45 6.76
C ASP A 453 -8.90 -1.17 7.41
N ARG A 454 -8.32 -0.59 8.47
CA ARG A 454 -7.19 -1.18 9.20
C ARG A 454 -7.56 -2.39 10.06
N HIS A 455 -7.91 -3.51 9.42
CA HIS A 455 -8.27 -4.74 10.13
C HIS A 455 -7.08 -5.57 10.63
N HIS A 456 -5.93 -5.41 10.01
CA HIS A 456 -4.71 -6.15 10.27
C HIS A 456 -3.52 -5.21 10.13
N TYR A 457 -2.40 -5.63 10.71
CA TYR A 457 -1.10 -5.02 10.47
C TYR A 457 -0.05 -6.13 10.38
N GLU A 458 1.10 -5.83 9.78
CA GLU A 458 2.20 -6.79 9.65
C GLU A 458 3.45 -6.30 10.38
N THR A 459 4.29 -7.25 10.79
CA THR A 459 5.62 -7.00 11.36
C THR A 459 6.64 -7.96 10.75
N PHE A 460 7.91 -7.58 10.71
CA PHE A 460 9.00 -8.51 10.43
C PHE A 460 9.26 -9.41 11.64
N GLN A 461 9.40 -10.72 11.43
CA GLN A 461 9.63 -11.69 12.50
C GLN A 461 11.05 -11.63 13.04
N ASP A 462 12.04 -11.29 12.19
CA ASP A 462 13.46 -11.17 12.54
C ASP A 462 13.74 -10.19 13.70
N PHE A 463 12.80 -9.27 13.95
CA PHE A 463 12.89 -8.23 14.96
C PHE A 463 12.01 -8.50 16.20
N ASP A 464 11.41 -9.70 16.28
CA ASP A 464 10.51 -10.12 17.35
C ASP A 464 9.37 -9.11 17.62
N ASN A 465 9.09 -8.81 18.90
CA ASN A 465 8.08 -7.84 19.30
C ASN A 465 8.60 -6.40 19.28
N GLU A 466 9.92 -6.19 19.29
CA GLU A 466 10.58 -4.88 19.24
C GLU A 466 10.77 -4.42 17.80
N THR A 467 9.66 -4.26 17.09
CA THR A 467 9.64 -3.89 15.67
C THR A 467 8.51 -2.93 15.37
N PHE A 468 8.66 -2.15 14.30
CA PHE A 468 7.62 -1.25 13.81
C PHE A 468 6.51 -2.02 13.10
N LEU A 469 5.36 -1.37 12.90
CA LEU A 469 4.23 -1.93 12.14
C LEU A 469 4.31 -1.45 10.69
N LEU A 470 4.21 -2.38 9.74
CA LEU A 470 4.10 -2.04 8.32
C LEU A 470 2.73 -1.39 8.05
N HIS A 471 2.73 -0.18 7.49
CA HIS A 471 1.53 0.56 7.13
C HIS A 471 1.12 0.22 5.68
N LEU A 472 0.64 -1.00 5.45
CA LEU A 472 0.26 -1.53 4.12
C LEU A 472 -1.21 -1.27 3.76
N ASP A 473 -1.60 -1.43 2.50
CA ASP A 473 -3.00 -1.34 2.04
C ASP A 473 -3.71 -0.03 2.44
N ASN A 474 -3.21 1.09 1.93
CA ASN A 474 -3.78 2.41 2.18
C ASN A 474 -4.76 2.85 1.08
N GLY A 475 -5.10 1.97 0.13
CA GLY A 475 -5.99 2.29 -1.00
C GLY A 475 -7.39 2.78 -0.60
N ARG A 476 -7.84 2.55 0.64
CA ARG A 476 -9.12 3.07 1.17
C ARG A 476 -8.97 4.36 2.00
N ALA A 477 -7.79 4.96 1.99
CA ALA A 477 -7.57 6.31 2.49
C ALA A 477 -8.14 7.37 1.53
N PHE A 478 -8.27 8.60 2.04
CA PHE A 478 -8.66 9.77 1.25
C PHE A 478 -9.97 9.60 0.46
N GLY A 479 -10.92 8.83 1.00
CA GLY A 479 -12.23 8.65 0.37
C GLY A 479 -13.20 9.82 0.58
N LYS A 480 -13.08 10.56 1.68
CA LYS A 480 -14.01 11.66 2.03
C LYS A 480 -13.23 12.88 2.56
N SER A 481 -13.34 14.03 1.91
CA SER A 481 -12.67 15.27 2.35
C SER A 481 -13.51 16.07 3.34
N LYS A 482 -14.85 15.91 3.28
CA LYS A 482 -15.82 16.65 4.11
C LYS A 482 -16.23 15.91 5.40
N TYR A 483 -15.71 14.70 5.62
CA TYR A 483 -15.99 13.87 6.78
C TYR A 483 -14.69 13.50 7.50
N ASP A 484 -14.71 13.60 8.84
CA ASP A 484 -13.58 13.21 9.68
C ASP A 484 -13.97 12.02 10.56
N CYS A 485 -13.28 10.90 10.37
CA CYS A 485 -13.62 9.63 11.02
C CYS A 485 -13.20 9.63 12.50
N ILE A 486 -14.03 10.17 13.41
CA ILE A 486 -13.74 10.14 14.86
C ILE A 486 -13.61 8.72 15.41
N SER A 487 -14.21 7.72 14.77
CA SER A 487 -14.03 6.31 15.15
C SER A 487 -12.66 5.75 14.75
N CYS A 488 -11.93 6.35 13.80
CA CYS A 488 -10.60 5.91 13.37
C CYS A 488 -9.53 6.20 14.44
N ILE A 489 -9.71 7.29 15.20
CA ILE A 489 -8.83 7.67 16.31
C ILE A 489 -9.27 7.06 17.66
N ALA A 490 -10.18 6.07 17.63
CA ALA A 490 -10.63 5.37 18.83
C ALA A 490 -9.51 4.77 19.69
N PRO A 491 -8.42 4.19 19.13
CA PRO A 491 -7.30 3.70 19.94
C PRO A 491 -6.69 4.79 20.83
N VAL A 492 -6.34 5.95 20.24
CA VAL A 492 -5.79 7.09 20.99
C VAL A 492 -6.80 7.65 21.98
N ARG A 493 -8.08 7.76 21.60
CA ARG A 493 -9.15 8.28 22.47
C ARG A 493 -9.42 7.37 23.69
N GLN A 494 -9.34 6.05 23.52
CA GLN A 494 -9.60 5.07 24.59
C GLN A 494 -8.37 4.89 25.47
N CYS A 495 -7.19 4.73 24.88
CA CYS A 495 -5.96 4.60 25.65
C CYS A 495 -5.58 5.90 26.35
N CYS A 496 -5.93 7.04 25.74
CA CYS A 496 -5.48 8.37 26.12
C CYS A 496 -3.97 8.41 26.26
N MET A 497 -3.26 8.00 25.21
CA MET A 497 -1.81 7.96 25.13
C MET A 497 -1.38 8.43 23.73
N ILE A 498 -0.25 9.14 23.65
CA ILE A 498 0.41 9.52 22.41
C ILE A 498 1.92 9.61 22.67
N ARG A 499 2.74 9.23 21.69
CA ARG A 499 4.20 9.43 21.75
C ARG A 499 4.52 10.91 21.77
N LEU A 500 5.49 11.29 22.61
CA LEU A 500 6.00 12.65 22.67
C LEU A 500 6.58 13.09 21.33
N SER A 501 7.33 12.21 20.66
CA SER A 501 7.84 12.48 19.31
C SER A 501 6.72 12.79 18.31
N THR A 502 5.67 11.96 18.25
CA THR A 502 4.50 12.16 17.39
C THR A 502 3.75 13.45 17.74
N LEU A 503 3.52 13.71 19.02
CA LEU A 503 2.83 14.93 19.46
C LEU A 503 3.62 16.20 19.12
N SER A 504 4.95 16.20 19.28
CA SER A 504 5.78 17.37 18.96
C SER A 504 5.67 17.78 17.48
N LYS A 505 5.66 16.81 16.56
CA LYS A 505 5.43 17.04 15.13
C LYS A 505 4.05 17.60 14.86
N LEU A 506 3.01 17.06 15.48
CA LEU A 506 1.63 17.56 15.33
C LEU A 506 1.48 18.99 15.87
N VAL A 507 2.11 19.30 17.01
CA VAL A 507 2.15 20.66 17.57
C VAL A 507 2.88 21.62 16.63
N LYS A 508 3.99 21.19 16.02
CA LYS A 508 4.71 22.00 15.01
C LYS A 508 3.84 22.26 13.77
N LEU A 509 3.19 21.24 13.21
CA LEU A 509 2.27 21.37 12.05
C LEU A 509 1.06 22.24 12.35
N TYR A 510 0.60 22.27 13.61
CA TYR A 510 -0.46 23.16 14.04
C TYR A 510 0.02 24.60 14.18
N SER A 511 1.19 24.80 14.80
CA SER A 511 1.70 26.13 15.16
C SER A 511 2.29 26.90 13.99
N GLY A 512 2.92 26.21 13.04
CA GLY A 512 3.55 26.80 11.87
C GLY A 512 5.07 26.91 11.97
N PRO A 513 5.73 27.51 10.95
CA PRO A 513 5.10 28.25 9.85
C PRO A 513 4.42 27.32 8.82
N ASP A 514 4.88 26.08 8.67
CA ASP A 514 4.31 25.16 7.68
C ASP A 514 3.09 24.39 8.20
N SER A 515 2.02 24.31 7.39
CA SER A 515 0.91 23.38 7.60
C SER A 515 1.17 22.01 6.96
N LEU A 516 0.41 20.99 7.38
CA LEU A 516 0.51 19.65 6.78
C LEU A 516 0.02 19.66 5.33
N SER A 517 -1.04 20.42 5.02
CA SER A 517 -1.54 20.58 3.65
C SER A 517 -0.48 21.12 2.70
N THR A 518 0.26 22.15 3.12
CA THR A 518 1.33 22.76 2.34
C THR A 518 2.48 21.80 2.10
N LEU A 519 2.95 21.12 3.14
CA LEU A 519 4.03 20.13 3.03
C LEU A 519 3.64 18.95 2.13
N MET A 520 2.42 18.44 2.26
CA MET A 520 1.90 17.38 1.39
C MET A 520 1.88 17.82 -0.07
N ARG A 521 1.40 19.03 -0.36
CA ARG A 521 1.39 19.58 -1.72
C ARG A 521 2.79 19.60 -2.33
N PHE A 522 3.79 20.10 -1.60
CA PHE A 522 5.16 20.13 -2.08
C PHE A 522 5.77 18.74 -2.21
N SER A 523 5.56 17.87 -1.22
CA SER A 523 6.15 16.53 -1.23
C SER A 523 5.65 15.69 -2.41
N MET A 524 4.37 15.84 -2.78
CA MET A 524 3.76 15.10 -3.89
C MET A 524 3.98 15.74 -5.27
N HIS A 525 4.44 16.99 -5.35
CA HIS A 525 4.54 17.73 -6.61
C HIS A 525 5.52 17.11 -7.61
N SER A 526 6.57 16.45 -7.13
CA SER A 526 7.55 15.77 -7.97
C SER A 526 7.09 14.39 -8.44
N ASP A 527 5.91 13.91 -8.03
CA ASP A 527 5.38 12.64 -8.51
C ASP A 527 4.87 12.81 -9.96
N PRO A 528 5.16 11.86 -10.88
CA PRO A 528 4.76 11.97 -12.29
C PRO A 528 3.26 12.08 -12.53
N VAL A 529 2.42 11.79 -11.54
CA VAL A 529 0.94 11.86 -11.66
C VAL A 529 0.33 12.95 -10.78
N ASP A 530 1.12 14.00 -10.47
CA ASP A 530 0.67 15.26 -9.88
C ASP A 530 -0.46 15.91 -10.73
N PRO A 531 -1.55 16.43 -10.12
CA PRO A 531 -1.84 16.51 -8.68
C PRO A 531 -2.23 15.17 -8.07
N ILE A 532 -1.67 14.77 -6.90
CA ILE A 532 -2.01 13.52 -6.17
C ILE A 532 -3.28 13.62 -5.30
N LEU A 533 -3.49 14.76 -4.64
CA LEU A 533 -4.70 15.04 -3.86
C LEU A 533 -5.31 16.35 -4.33
N VAL A 534 -6.64 16.41 -4.37
CA VAL A 534 -7.36 17.67 -4.56
C VAL A 534 -7.32 18.53 -3.29
N GLU A 535 -7.46 19.84 -3.46
CA GLU A 535 -7.32 20.83 -2.38
C GLU A 535 -8.23 20.55 -1.16
N SER A 536 -9.43 20.03 -1.37
CA SER A 536 -10.33 19.69 -0.26
C SER A 536 -9.74 18.62 0.68
N HIS A 537 -8.99 17.65 0.15
CA HIS A 537 -8.31 16.64 0.95
C HIS A 537 -7.09 17.22 1.68
N LEU A 538 -6.35 18.13 1.05
CA LEU A 538 -5.24 18.83 1.69
C LEU A 538 -5.74 19.67 2.88
N GLN A 539 -6.80 20.46 2.68
CA GLN A 539 -7.45 21.22 3.76
C GLN A 539 -7.99 20.33 4.89
N ALA A 540 -8.52 19.14 4.54
CA ALA A 540 -8.99 18.19 5.54
C ALA A 540 -7.87 17.70 6.47
N LEU A 541 -6.63 17.59 6.00
CA LEU A 541 -5.48 17.19 6.83
C LEU A 541 -5.23 18.19 7.95
N ASP A 542 -5.17 19.48 7.64
CA ASP A 542 -4.96 20.53 8.65
C ASP A 542 -6.10 20.59 9.68
N ARG A 543 -7.35 20.46 9.20
CA ARG A 543 -8.52 20.36 10.07
C ARG A 543 -8.42 19.15 11.01
N ARG A 544 -7.96 18.00 10.50
CA ARG A 544 -7.77 16.78 11.28
C ARG A 544 -6.62 16.92 12.28
N VAL A 545 -5.52 17.61 11.96
CA VAL A 545 -4.45 17.91 12.93
C VAL A 545 -5.01 18.67 14.13
N SER A 546 -5.79 19.74 13.90
CA SER A 546 -6.43 20.51 14.98
C SER A 546 -7.36 19.64 15.86
N LYS A 547 -8.20 18.80 15.23
CA LYS A 547 -9.08 17.86 15.94
C LYS A 547 -8.32 16.82 16.75
N LEU A 548 -7.20 16.32 16.23
CA LEU A 548 -6.35 15.36 16.93
C LEU A 548 -5.78 15.99 18.21
N LEU A 549 -5.23 17.20 18.14
CA LEU A 549 -4.74 17.91 19.32
C LEU A 549 -5.86 18.16 20.35
N HIS A 550 -7.07 18.48 19.89
CA HIS A 550 -8.23 18.60 20.78
C HIS A 550 -8.60 17.27 21.47
N ILE A 551 -8.43 16.12 20.81
CA ILE A 551 -8.63 14.81 21.42
C ILE A 551 -7.59 14.53 22.50
N ILE A 552 -6.31 14.86 22.27
CA ILE A 552 -5.25 14.72 23.28
C ILE A 552 -5.53 15.62 24.49
N LEU A 553 -5.94 16.86 24.25
CA LEU A 553 -6.37 17.77 25.31
C LEU A 553 -7.55 17.19 26.11
N SER A 554 -8.54 16.62 25.43
CA SER A 554 -9.70 15.99 26.08
C SER A 554 -9.31 14.80 26.96
N CYS A 555 -8.19 14.14 26.67
CA CYS A 555 -7.65 13.09 27.54
C CYS A 555 -7.05 13.65 28.84
N LEU A 556 -6.35 14.78 28.78
CA LEU A 556 -5.84 15.48 29.97
C LEU A 556 -6.98 16.06 30.82
N ALA A 557 -8.03 16.58 30.17
CA ALA A 557 -9.21 17.12 30.86
C ALA A 557 -10.00 16.08 31.67
N LYS A 558 -9.81 14.78 31.41
CA LYS A 558 -10.40 13.66 32.18
C LYS A 558 -9.68 13.37 33.50
N GLY A 559 -8.73 14.22 33.90
CA GLY A 559 -7.97 14.06 35.14
C GLY A 559 -6.74 13.14 35.02
N LYS A 560 -6.41 12.66 33.82
CA LYS A 560 -5.15 11.95 33.59
C LYS A 560 -3.98 12.93 33.66
N SER A 561 -2.90 12.52 34.29
CA SER A 561 -1.68 13.33 34.39
C SER A 561 -1.00 13.48 33.02
N TRP A 562 -0.12 14.47 32.92
CA TRP A 562 0.62 14.76 31.69
C TRP A 562 1.41 13.55 31.17
N ASN A 563 2.11 12.85 32.07
CA ASN A 563 2.99 11.73 31.73
C ASN A 563 2.22 10.41 31.46
N GLU A 564 0.95 10.31 31.87
CA GLU A 564 0.10 9.18 31.48
C GLU A 564 -0.45 9.31 30.07
N VAL A 565 -0.57 10.55 29.56
CA VAL A 565 -1.09 10.84 28.22
C VAL A 565 0.03 11.02 27.21
N ILE A 566 1.08 11.73 27.58
CA ILE A 566 2.20 12.05 26.70
C ILE A 566 3.37 11.18 27.12
N ILE A 567 3.56 10.10 26.37
CA ILE A 567 4.54 9.07 26.67
C ILE A 567 5.86 9.47 26.01
N ASP A 568 6.89 9.74 26.81
CA ASP A 568 8.25 9.87 26.28
C ASP A 568 8.67 8.50 25.74
N ASP A 569 8.80 8.43 24.43
CA ASP A 569 9.14 7.22 23.71
C ASP A 569 10.64 6.94 23.69
N GLY A 570 11.43 7.70 24.44
CA GLY A 570 12.83 7.41 24.70
C GLY A 570 13.64 7.39 23.41
N ILE A 571 13.32 8.30 22.48
CA ILE A 571 14.11 8.53 21.27
C ILE A 571 15.46 9.17 21.69
N THR A 572 16.33 8.30 22.21
CA THR A 572 17.79 8.33 22.47
C THR A 572 18.31 6.91 22.53
#